data_AF-A0A9P8FZ94-F1
#
_entry.id   AF-A0A9P8FZ94-F1
#
_cell.length_a   1.000
_cell.length_b   1.000
_cell.length_c   1.000
_cell.angle_alpha   90.00
_cell.angle_beta   90.00
_cell.angle_gamma   90.00
#
_symmetry.space_group_name_H-M   'P 1'
#
loop_
_entity.id
_entity.type
_entity.pdbx_description
1 polymer ?
#
loop_
_entity_poly.entity_id
_entity_poly.type
_entity_poly.pdbx_seq_one_letter_code
_entity_poly.pdbx_strand_id
1 'polypeptide(L)'
;MMVFAQAVMGIFLKLHIERGFMGKIRKWIVSGHGILGKIIPLAAWVQMLFGGITALGFCQGDHVGQCAAHFIMGSAFIAYGIVYTILLLVGQIWLRRTGRSQEFYDSLVIAAWGCVNTFTEHRWGGPWVRNDLQHTSMGIIWWCAGLLGMWLSRDRRGRPKRNLIPAIVIAITGWAMSGHPQELHLSTMVHSVFGYTLMAAGFTRIIEISFVLKDANSISEDGEDTNSFQFLPPFLLYASGFLFMGATEEQMLLLSNAGVTHVTYILILYSFAFLLFLFVNMLLRLYTYYAEAPTNGKNPDPESRLNGSALPNGHARIPDASDRQIRDAEEFELEGLMSEDDEDLPKHH
;
A
#
# COMPACT_ATOMS: atom_id res chain seq x y z
N MET A 1 22.68 5.07 -9.99
CA MET A 1 22.89 3.78 -10.69
C MET A 1 21.58 3.04 -11.01
N MET A 2 20.70 2.76 -10.03
CA MET A 2 19.44 2.02 -10.29
C MET A 2 18.52 2.70 -11.31
N VAL A 3 18.30 4.02 -11.21
CA VAL A 3 17.47 4.77 -12.18
C VAL A 3 18.04 4.70 -13.60
N PHE A 4 19.37 4.77 -13.72
CA PHE A 4 20.04 4.66 -15.02
C PHE A 4 19.84 3.25 -15.62
N ALA A 5 20.02 2.19 -14.84
CA ALA A 5 19.76 0.82 -15.28
C ALA A 5 18.29 0.63 -15.69
N GLN A 6 17.35 1.22 -14.95
CA GLN A 6 15.92 1.19 -15.29
C GLN A 6 15.63 1.87 -16.63
N ALA A 7 16.25 3.03 -16.87
CA ALA A 7 16.11 3.77 -18.12
C ALA A 7 16.69 2.98 -19.30
N VAL A 8 17.89 2.41 -19.15
CA VAL A 8 18.53 1.60 -20.21
C VAL A 8 17.69 0.37 -20.55
N MET A 9 17.22 -0.38 -19.55
CA MET A 9 16.33 -1.53 -19.77
C MET A 9 15.01 -1.09 -20.43
N GLY A 10 14.43 0.04 -20.01
CA GLY A 10 13.21 0.58 -20.60
C GLY A 10 13.38 0.98 -22.07
N ILE A 11 14.50 1.63 -22.42
CA ILE A 11 14.84 1.96 -23.81
C ILE A 11 15.01 0.68 -24.62
N PHE A 12 15.75 -0.31 -24.11
CA PHE A 12 15.92 -1.60 -24.79
C PHE A 12 14.57 -2.29 -25.07
N LEU A 13 13.66 -2.33 -24.11
CA LEU A 13 12.34 -2.94 -24.28
C LEU A 13 11.48 -2.19 -25.29
N LYS A 14 11.59 -0.86 -25.34
CA LYS A 14 10.85 -0.01 -26.28
C LYS A 14 11.33 -0.14 -27.73
N LEU A 15 12.57 -0.60 -27.95
CA LEU A 15 13.12 -0.81 -29.28
C LEU A 15 12.61 -2.10 -29.98
N HIS A 16 11.75 -2.89 -29.33
CA HIS A 16 11.12 -4.10 -29.91
C HIS A 16 12.11 -5.05 -30.62
N ILE A 17 13.31 -5.24 -30.05
CA ILE A 17 14.32 -6.14 -30.61
C ILE A 17 13.98 -7.58 -30.23
N GLU A 18 13.22 -8.26 -31.10
CA GLU A 18 12.64 -9.58 -30.82
C GLU A 18 13.38 -10.74 -31.49
N ARG A 19 14.26 -10.47 -32.44
CA ARG A 19 14.98 -11.50 -33.21
C ARG A 19 16.37 -11.81 -32.61
N GLY A 20 16.80 -13.07 -32.75
CA GLY A 20 18.16 -13.52 -32.42
C GLY A 20 18.44 -13.68 -30.91
N PHE A 21 19.72 -13.54 -30.53
CA PHE A 21 20.18 -13.67 -29.14
C PHE A 21 19.54 -12.64 -28.20
N MET A 22 19.30 -11.42 -28.70
CA MET A 22 18.67 -10.33 -27.94
C MET A 22 17.21 -10.62 -27.59
N GLY A 23 16.46 -11.30 -28.47
CA GLY A 23 15.10 -11.76 -28.20
C GLY A 23 15.03 -12.75 -27.03
N LYS A 24 16.00 -13.67 -26.91
CA LYS A 24 16.09 -14.61 -25.76
C LYS A 24 16.37 -13.89 -24.44
N ILE A 25 17.16 -12.81 -24.47
CA ILE A 25 17.47 -12.01 -23.28
C ILE A 25 16.28 -11.13 -22.87
N ARG A 26 15.42 -10.73 -23.81
CA ARG A 26 14.28 -9.84 -23.57
C ARG A 26 13.41 -10.29 -22.39
N LYS A 27 13.10 -11.59 -22.27
CA LYS A 27 12.30 -12.14 -21.15
C LYS A 27 12.91 -11.81 -19.78
N TRP A 28 14.24 -11.93 -19.66
CA TRP A 28 14.96 -11.59 -18.44
C TRP A 28 14.99 -10.09 -18.19
N ILE A 29 15.13 -9.28 -19.25
CA ILE A 29 15.09 -7.82 -19.13
C ILE A 29 13.69 -7.31 -18.73
N VAL A 30 12.61 -7.89 -19.24
CA VAL A 30 11.24 -7.56 -18.82
C VAL A 30 11.07 -7.82 -17.32
N SER A 31 11.47 -9.01 -16.85
CA SER A 31 11.42 -9.35 -15.43
C SER A 31 12.29 -8.42 -14.59
N GLY A 32 13.54 -8.18 -15.01
CA GLY A 32 14.48 -7.28 -14.35
C GLY A 32 13.98 -5.84 -14.27
N HIS A 33 13.45 -5.30 -15.36
CA HIS A 33 12.85 -3.97 -15.42
C HIS A 33 11.63 -3.85 -14.49
N GLY A 34 10.79 -4.89 -14.45
CA GLY A 34 9.62 -4.95 -13.57
C GLY A 34 9.96 -5.08 -12.08
N ILE A 35 11.05 -5.77 -11.72
CA ILE A 35 11.53 -5.89 -10.33
C ILE A 35 12.23 -4.60 -9.91
N LEU A 36 13.16 -4.09 -10.72
CA LEU A 36 13.92 -2.89 -10.41
C LEU A 36 13.01 -1.67 -10.27
N GLY A 37 12.00 -1.54 -11.14
CA GLY A 37 10.99 -0.49 -11.04
C GLY A 37 10.23 -0.47 -9.71
N LYS A 38 9.97 -1.64 -9.10
CA LYS A 38 9.31 -1.75 -7.79
C LYS A 38 10.26 -1.48 -6.62
N ILE A 39 11.55 -1.78 -6.78
CA ILE A 39 12.58 -1.54 -5.74
C ILE A 39 12.96 -0.05 -5.65
N ILE A 40 12.97 0.67 -6.77
CA ILE A 40 13.42 2.08 -6.82
C ILE A 40 12.70 2.98 -5.81
N PRO A 41 11.36 2.97 -5.68
CA PRO A 41 10.67 3.80 -4.68
C PRO A 41 11.10 3.48 -3.25
N LEU A 42 11.29 2.20 -2.91
CA LEU A 42 11.75 1.77 -1.59
C LEU A 42 13.17 2.25 -1.31
N ALA A 43 14.07 2.06 -2.28
CA ALA A 43 15.45 2.52 -2.15
C ALA A 43 15.55 4.05 -2.05
N ALA A 44 14.71 4.78 -2.80
CA ALA A 44 14.63 6.24 -2.71
C ALA A 44 14.16 6.69 -1.33
N TRP A 45 13.12 6.06 -0.77
CA TRP A 45 12.65 6.33 0.59
C TRP A 45 13.76 6.13 1.62
N VAL A 46 14.40 4.95 1.59
CA VAL A 46 15.51 4.61 2.50
C VAL A 46 16.67 5.61 2.37
N GLN A 47 17.04 5.98 1.14
CA GLN A 47 18.11 6.96 0.89
C GLN A 47 17.76 8.36 1.42
N MET A 48 16.51 8.81 1.29
CA MET A 48 16.07 10.10 1.83
C MET A 48 16.13 10.11 3.36
N LEU A 49 15.68 9.03 4.02
CA LEU A 49 15.75 8.91 5.48
C LEU A 49 17.19 8.92 5.98
N PHE A 50 18.05 8.03 5.46
CA PHE A 50 19.46 8.00 5.87
C PHE A 50 20.22 9.27 5.50
N GLY A 51 19.87 9.92 4.39
CA GLY A 51 20.39 11.23 4.03
C GLY A 51 20.07 12.30 5.09
N GLY A 52 18.82 12.36 5.54
CA GLY A 52 18.39 13.27 6.62
C GLY A 52 19.08 12.98 7.95
N ILE A 53 19.12 11.71 8.36
CA ILE A 53 19.79 11.26 9.59
C ILE A 53 21.28 11.64 9.56
N THR A 54 21.97 11.36 8.46
CA THR A 54 23.40 11.64 8.29
C THR A 54 23.68 13.14 8.26
N ALA A 55 22.83 13.93 7.59
CA ALA A 55 23.00 15.38 7.48
C ALA A 55 22.83 16.10 8.83
N LEU A 56 21.97 15.58 9.71
CA LEU A 56 21.71 16.15 11.04
C LEU A 56 22.59 15.54 12.13
N GLY A 57 23.26 14.43 11.87
CA GLY A 57 24.07 13.71 12.85
C GLY A 57 23.26 13.00 13.93
N PHE A 58 21.99 12.70 13.66
CA PHE A 58 21.10 11.99 14.59
C PHE A 58 21.37 10.48 14.61
N CYS A 59 20.73 9.80 15.56
CA CYS A 59 20.64 8.35 15.69
C CYS A 59 21.99 7.69 15.94
N GLN A 60 22.78 8.28 16.83
CA GLN A 60 24.10 7.76 17.24
C GLN A 60 24.09 7.35 18.72
N GLY A 61 24.97 6.42 19.08
CA GLY A 61 25.12 5.97 20.47
C GLY A 61 23.83 5.41 21.07
N ASP A 62 23.45 5.93 22.23
CA ASP A 62 22.29 5.44 23.00
C ASP A 62 20.93 5.80 22.35
N HIS A 63 20.90 6.74 21.40
CA HIS A 63 19.68 7.16 20.69
C HIS A 63 19.28 6.23 19.53
N VAL A 64 20.16 5.31 19.11
CA VAL A 64 19.94 4.43 17.95
C VAL A 64 18.64 3.64 18.06
N GLY A 65 18.35 3.05 19.23
CA GLY A 65 17.16 2.23 19.43
C GLY A 65 15.86 3.02 19.31
N GLN A 66 15.81 4.18 19.96
CA GLN A 66 14.65 5.08 19.92
C GLN A 66 14.41 5.61 18.51
N CYS A 67 15.48 6.05 17.83
CA CYS A 67 15.42 6.50 16.46
C CYS A 67 14.94 5.40 15.51
N ALA A 68 15.51 4.19 15.60
CA ALA A 68 15.11 3.06 14.76
C ALA A 68 13.63 2.74 14.93
N ALA A 69 13.11 2.71 16.17
CA ALA A 69 11.70 2.48 16.43
C ALA A 69 10.81 3.54 15.74
N HIS A 70 11.17 4.82 15.81
CA HIS A 70 10.39 5.91 15.22
C HIS A 70 10.41 5.89 13.69
N PHE A 71 11.59 5.72 13.08
CA PHE A 71 11.71 5.68 11.61
C PHE A 71 11.11 4.40 11.01
N ILE A 72 11.30 3.23 11.63
CA ILE A 72 10.74 1.96 11.12
C ILE A 72 9.22 1.98 11.22
N MET A 73 8.67 2.27 12.40
CA MET A 73 7.21 2.26 12.58
C MET A 73 6.53 3.41 11.83
N GLY A 74 7.13 4.61 11.82
CA GLY A 74 6.62 5.74 11.05
C GLY A 74 6.58 5.44 9.56
N SER A 75 7.66 4.85 9.02
CA SER A 75 7.69 4.38 7.63
C SER A 75 6.68 3.27 7.37
N ALA A 76 6.45 2.36 8.32
CA ALA A 76 5.46 1.30 8.19
C ALA A 76 4.03 1.85 8.08
N PHE A 77 3.66 2.88 8.84
CA PHE A 77 2.37 3.55 8.69
C PHE A 77 2.22 4.25 7.33
N ILE A 78 3.27 4.93 6.85
CA ILE A 78 3.27 5.55 5.50
C ILE A 78 3.12 4.47 4.43
N ALA A 79 3.92 3.40 4.50
CA ALA A 79 3.84 2.28 3.57
C ALA A 79 2.45 1.63 3.59
N TYR A 80 1.85 1.50 4.77
CA TYR A 80 0.49 0.99 4.90
C TYR A 80 -0.53 1.91 4.25
N GLY A 81 -0.43 3.23 4.45
CA GLY A 81 -1.25 4.22 3.75
C GLY A 81 -1.10 4.15 2.22
N ILE A 82 0.11 3.94 1.71
CA ILE A 82 0.38 3.73 0.28
C ILE A 82 -0.30 2.47 -0.24
N VAL A 83 -0.10 1.33 0.43
CA VAL A 83 -0.74 0.06 0.04
C VAL A 83 -2.26 0.19 0.07
N TYR A 84 -2.82 0.85 1.09
CA TYR A 84 -4.26 1.11 1.15
C TYR A 84 -4.73 1.97 -0.03
N THR A 85 -3.99 3.02 -0.37
CA THR A 85 -4.31 3.88 -1.53
C THR A 85 -4.27 3.10 -2.84
N ILE A 86 -3.28 2.22 -3.02
CA ILE A 86 -3.18 1.31 -4.17
C ILE A 86 -4.39 0.36 -4.22
N LEU A 87 -4.74 -0.25 -3.09
CA LEU A 87 -5.89 -1.15 -3.00
C LEU A 87 -7.20 -0.44 -3.32
N LEU A 88 -7.36 0.79 -2.84
CA LEU A 88 -8.54 1.62 -3.10
C LEU A 88 -8.68 1.93 -4.60
N LEU A 89 -7.61 2.36 -5.26
CA LEU A 89 -7.69 2.89 -6.63
C LEU A 89 -7.54 1.82 -7.73
N VAL A 90 -6.70 0.80 -7.54
CA VAL A 90 -6.35 -0.16 -8.60
C VAL A 90 -6.27 -1.62 -8.13
N GLY A 91 -6.33 -1.87 -6.82
CA GLY A 91 -6.12 -3.21 -6.27
C GLY A 91 -7.38 -4.06 -6.09
N GLN A 92 -8.57 -3.53 -6.40
CA GLN A 92 -9.83 -4.26 -6.19
C GLN A 92 -9.93 -5.55 -7.00
N ILE A 93 -9.51 -5.52 -8.27
CA ILE A 93 -9.49 -6.70 -9.15
C ILE A 93 -8.52 -7.76 -8.60
N TRP A 94 -7.31 -7.35 -8.22
CA TRP A 94 -6.33 -8.24 -7.61
C TRP A 94 -6.90 -8.89 -6.34
N LEU A 95 -7.51 -8.11 -5.45
CA LEU A 95 -8.06 -8.60 -4.20
C LEU A 95 -9.16 -9.65 -4.44
N ARG A 96 -10.07 -9.41 -5.39
CA ARG A 96 -11.12 -10.37 -5.78
C ARG A 96 -10.53 -11.72 -6.25
N ARG A 97 -9.44 -11.69 -7.03
CA ARG A 97 -8.75 -12.91 -7.52
C ARG A 97 -8.10 -13.72 -6.41
N THR A 98 -7.63 -13.08 -5.33
CA THR A 98 -7.01 -13.82 -4.21
C THR A 98 -8.00 -14.68 -3.42
N GLY A 99 -9.30 -14.41 -3.53
CA GLY A 99 -10.30 -15.04 -2.68
C GLY A 99 -10.09 -14.74 -1.19
N ARG A 100 -9.60 -13.54 -0.86
CA ARG A 100 -9.40 -13.05 0.51
C ARG A 100 -9.88 -11.60 0.63
N SER A 101 -10.34 -11.20 1.81
CA SER A 101 -10.65 -9.79 2.10
C SER A 101 -9.39 -9.00 2.43
N GLN A 102 -9.44 -7.69 2.26
CA GLN A 102 -8.33 -6.80 2.63
C GLN A 102 -7.94 -6.99 4.11
N GLU A 103 -8.95 -7.14 4.97
CA GLU A 103 -8.78 -7.34 6.40
C GLU A 103 -8.08 -8.66 6.72
N PHE A 104 -8.16 -9.68 5.86
CA PHE A 104 -7.39 -10.90 6.07
C PHE A 104 -5.88 -10.59 6.02
N TYR A 105 -5.44 -9.84 5.02
CA TYR A 105 -4.03 -9.47 4.86
C TYR A 105 -3.58 -8.50 5.96
N ASP A 106 -4.40 -7.51 6.29
CA ASP A 106 -4.09 -6.59 7.38
C ASP A 106 -3.97 -7.33 8.71
N SER A 107 -4.90 -8.24 8.99
CA SER A 107 -4.88 -9.05 10.22
C SER A 107 -3.69 -10.00 10.26
N LEU A 108 -3.24 -10.53 9.11
CA LEU A 108 -2.03 -11.35 9.03
C LEU A 108 -0.77 -10.55 9.39
N VAL A 109 -0.64 -9.33 8.87
CA VAL A 109 0.50 -8.46 9.19
C VAL A 109 0.46 -8.05 10.66
N ILE A 110 -0.71 -7.65 11.17
CA ILE A 110 -0.93 -7.34 12.59
C ILE A 110 -0.57 -8.54 13.47
N ALA A 111 -0.95 -9.76 13.05
CA ALA A 111 -0.63 -10.99 13.77
C ALA A 111 0.87 -11.28 13.83
N ALA A 112 1.52 -11.23 12.66
CA ALA A 112 2.95 -11.49 12.54
C ALA A 112 3.78 -10.46 13.31
N TRP A 113 3.48 -9.17 13.11
CA TRP A 113 4.19 -8.09 13.79
C TRP A 113 3.97 -8.12 15.30
N GLY A 114 2.73 -8.30 15.75
CA GLY A 114 2.41 -8.41 17.17
C GLY A 114 3.14 -9.57 17.84
N CYS A 115 3.24 -10.72 17.15
CA CYS A 115 3.95 -11.90 17.65
C CYS A 115 5.44 -11.61 17.82
N VAL A 116 6.10 -11.06 16.78
CA VAL A 116 7.51 -10.65 16.86
C VAL A 116 7.69 -9.67 18.01
N ASN A 117 6.90 -8.59 18.06
CA ASN A 117 7.01 -7.56 19.09
C ASN A 117 6.85 -8.12 20.51
N THR A 118 5.88 -9.01 20.75
CA THR A 118 5.70 -9.66 22.06
C THR A 118 6.94 -10.43 22.51
N PHE A 119 7.63 -11.12 21.60
CA PHE A 119 8.73 -12.00 21.95
C PHE A 119 10.11 -11.38 21.78
N THR A 120 10.25 -10.21 21.16
CA THR A 120 11.55 -9.53 20.98
C THR A 120 11.74 -8.29 21.84
N GLU A 121 10.67 -7.68 22.35
CA GLU A 121 10.76 -6.41 23.06
C GLU A 121 11.44 -6.54 24.43
N HIS A 122 11.04 -7.55 25.22
CA HIS A 122 11.72 -7.83 26.48
C HIS A 122 12.93 -8.73 26.25
N ARG A 123 14.06 -8.36 26.85
CA ARG A 123 15.25 -9.23 26.92
C ARG A 123 15.00 -10.34 27.94
N TRP A 124 14.42 -11.43 27.45
CA TRP A 124 14.13 -12.62 28.25
C TRP A 124 15.35 -13.06 29.08
N GLY A 125 15.19 -13.07 30.40
CA GLY A 125 16.26 -13.37 31.37
C GLY A 125 16.77 -12.15 32.14
N GLY A 126 16.36 -10.92 31.77
CA GLY A 126 16.62 -9.69 32.53
C GLY A 126 15.42 -9.26 33.40
N PRO A 127 15.59 -8.23 34.25
CA PRO A 127 14.48 -7.63 34.98
C PRO A 127 13.56 -6.84 34.04
N TRP A 128 12.26 -6.82 34.32
CA TRP A 128 11.28 -6.02 33.58
C TRP A 128 11.45 -4.53 33.88
N VAL A 129 11.51 -3.72 32.83
CA VAL A 129 11.51 -2.25 32.94
C VAL A 129 10.12 -1.70 32.59
N ARG A 130 9.81 -0.48 33.05
CA ARG A 130 8.48 0.14 32.88
C ARG A 130 8.00 0.18 31.42
N ASN A 131 8.91 0.43 30.47
CA ASN A 131 8.58 0.52 29.04
C ASN A 131 8.33 -0.87 28.42
N ASP A 132 9.05 -1.91 28.88
CA ASP A 132 8.89 -3.29 28.40
C ASP A 132 7.45 -3.80 28.55
N LEU A 133 6.81 -3.50 29.67
CA LEU A 133 5.43 -3.94 29.93
C LEU A 133 4.44 -3.32 28.95
N GLN A 134 4.56 -2.02 28.67
CA GLN A 134 3.67 -1.32 27.75
C GLN A 134 3.85 -1.85 26.32
N HIS A 135 5.08 -1.91 25.82
CA HIS A 135 5.36 -2.36 24.46
C HIS A 135 5.04 -3.86 24.26
N THR A 136 5.38 -4.71 25.22
CA THR A 136 5.04 -6.15 25.15
C THR A 136 3.53 -6.36 25.15
N SER A 137 2.79 -5.65 26.01
CA SER A 137 1.33 -5.73 26.07
C SER A 137 0.67 -5.27 24.76
N MET A 138 1.24 -4.26 24.09
CA MET A 138 0.81 -3.81 22.77
C MET A 138 1.04 -4.90 21.70
N GLY A 139 2.17 -5.62 21.76
CA GLY A 139 2.37 -6.80 20.92
C GLY A 139 1.30 -7.87 21.13
N ILE A 140 0.95 -8.13 22.40
CA ILE A 140 -0.01 -9.19 22.77
C ILE A 140 -1.39 -8.91 22.17
N ILE A 141 -1.89 -7.69 22.35
CA ILE A 141 -3.20 -7.33 21.78
C ILE A 141 -3.16 -7.36 20.25
N TRP A 142 -2.06 -6.95 19.61
CA TRP A 142 -1.90 -7.03 18.16
C TRP A 142 -2.03 -8.46 17.66
N TRP A 143 -1.26 -9.42 18.20
CA TRP A 143 -1.33 -10.77 17.64
C TRP A 143 -2.61 -11.52 17.98
N CYS A 144 -3.15 -11.35 19.18
CA CYS A 144 -4.45 -11.91 19.55
C CYS A 144 -5.57 -11.38 18.64
N ALA A 145 -5.62 -10.06 18.43
CA ALA A 145 -6.62 -9.46 17.56
C ALA A 145 -6.37 -9.80 16.08
N GLY A 146 -5.12 -9.89 15.63
CA GLY A 146 -4.79 -10.33 14.27
C GLY A 146 -5.27 -11.74 13.97
N LEU A 147 -5.11 -12.69 14.91
CA LEU A 147 -5.69 -14.04 14.78
C LEU A 147 -7.22 -14.00 14.66
N LEU A 148 -7.89 -13.20 15.50
CA LEU A 148 -9.34 -13.01 15.44
C LEU A 148 -9.79 -12.38 14.10
N GLY A 149 -9.08 -11.37 13.63
CA GLY A 149 -9.36 -10.70 12.36
C GLY A 149 -9.24 -11.65 11.17
N MET A 150 -8.18 -12.47 11.13
CA MET A 150 -8.03 -13.51 10.10
C MET A 150 -9.17 -14.54 10.13
N TRP A 151 -9.63 -14.91 11.33
CA TRP A 151 -10.75 -15.84 11.50
C TRP A 151 -12.07 -15.23 10.98
N LEU A 152 -12.35 -13.97 11.33
CA LEU A 152 -13.57 -13.26 10.92
C LEU A 152 -13.57 -12.82 9.45
N SER A 153 -12.43 -12.89 8.76
CA SER A 153 -12.31 -12.59 7.32
C SER A 153 -12.97 -13.63 6.39
N ARG A 154 -13.70 -14.61 6.94
CA ARG A 154 -14.43 -15.62 6.17
C ARG A 154 -15.84 -15.81 6.72
N ASP A 155 -16.79 -16.06 5.81
CA ASP A 155 -18.14 -16.47 6.19
C ASP A 155 -18.23 -17.99 6.46
N ARG A 156 -19.42 -18.47 6.85
CA ARG A 156 -19.67 -19.89 7.13
C ARG A 156 -19.40 -20.82 5.93
N ARG A 157 -19.45 -20.30 4.70
CA ARG A 157 -19.20 -21.03 3.46
C ARG A 157 -17.75 -20.87 2.97
N GLY A 158 -16.89 -20.21 3.76
CA GLY A 158 -15.49 -19.95 3.42
C GLY A 158 -15.28 -18.80 2.43
N ARG A 159 -16.33 -18.03 2.10
CA ARG A 159 -16.22 -16.89 1.20
C ARG A 159 -15.55 -15.69 1.91
N PRO A 160 -14.81 -14.84 1.19
CA PRO A 160 -14.20 -13.64 1.77
C PRO A 160 -15.24 -12.75 2.44
N LYS A 161 -14.90 -12.24 3.63
CA LYS A 161 -15.76 -11.32 4.37
C LYS A 161 -14.93 -10.16 4.94
N ARG A 162 -15.43 -8.93 4.79
CA ARG A 162 -14.88 -7.74 5.48
C ARG A 162 -15.14 -7.86 6.99
N ASN A 163 -14.29 -7.24 7.80
CA ASN A 163 -14.51 -7.13 9.25
C ASN A 163 -13.84 -5.85 9.82
N LEU A 164 -14.01 -5.60 11.10
CA LEU A 164 -13.57 -4.35 11.73
C LEU A 164 -12.32 -4.50 12.60
N ILE A 165 -11.78 -5.72 12.73
CA ILE A 165 -10.73 -6.00 13.72
C ILE A 165 -9.45 -5.20 13.46
N PRO A 166 -8.90 -5.12 12.23
CA PRO A 166 -7.74 -4.28 11.97
C PRO A 166 -7.96 -2.81 12.35
N ALA A 167 -9.14 -2.27 12.04
CA ALA A 167 -9.47 -0.87 12.34
C ALA A 167 -9.57 -0.61 13.86
N ILE A 168 -10.11 -1.57 14.61
CA ILE A 168 -10.18 -1.53 16.07
C ILE A 168 -8.77 -1.57 16.67
N VAL A 169 -7.89 -2.44 16.18
CA VAL A 169 -6.49 -2.52 16.65
C VAL A 169 -5.76 -1.20 16.44
N ILE A 170 -5.92 -0.59 15.26
CA ILE A 170 -5.36 0.73 14.96
C ILE A 170 -5.90 1.80 15.92
N ALA A 171 -7.22 1.80 16.20
CA ALA A 171 -7.82 2.75 17.12
C ALA A 171 -7.32 2.59 18.57
N ILE A 172 -7.24 1.34 19.07
CA ILE A 172 -6.72 1.06 20.43
C ILE A 172 -5.23 1.44 20.52
N THR A 173 -4.46 1.18 19.46
CA THR A 173 -3.06 1.59 19.38
C THR A 173 -2.94 3.11 19.49
N GLY A 174 -3.75 3.86 18.75
CA GLY A 174 -3.77 5.31 18.83
C GLY A 174 -4.13 5.82 20.24
N TRP A 175 -5.12 5.20 20.90
CA TRP A 175 -5.44 5.54 22.29
C TRP A 175 -4.24 5.33 23.22
N ALA A 176 -3.63 4.14 23.18
CA ALA A 176 -2.51 3.80 24.03
C ALA A 176 -1.30 4.73 23.81
N MET A 177 -1.03 5.10 22.55
CA MET A 177 0.06 6.01 22.21
C MET A 177 -0.25 7.46 22.58
N SER A 178 -1.52 7.89 22.57
CA SER A 178 -1.88 9.25 22.96
C SER A 178 -1.65 9.55 24.45
N GLY A 179 -1.70 8.51 25.28
CA GLY A 179 -1.42 8.57 26.72
C GLY A 179 -0.02 8.09 27.11
N HIS A 180 0.88 7.84 26.14
CA HIS A 180 2.23 7.36 26.42
C HIS A 180 3.10 8.51 26.95
N PRO A 181 3.61 8.44 28.20
CA PRO A 181 4.37 9.53 28.79
C PRO A 181 5.74 9.68 28.11
N GLN A 182 6.17 10.92 27.89
CA GLN A 182 7.51 11.25 27.39
C GLN A 182 8.22 12.16 28.39
N GLU A 183 9.56 12.14 28.38
CA GLU A 183 10.39 13.00 29.24
C GLU A 183 10.25 14.48 28.87
N LEU A 184 10.15 14.78 27.56
CA LEU A 184 10.02 16.14 27.06
C LEU A 184 8.54 16.48 26.76
N HIS A 185 8.05 17.59 27.32
CA HIS A 185 6.66 18.04 27.11
C HIS A 185 6.29 18.20 25.62
N LEU A 186 7.20 18.74 24.81
CA LEU A 186 7.02 18.86 23.37
C LEU A 186 6.79 17.48 22.73
N SER A 187 7.57 16.47 23.11
CA SER A 187 7.42 15.09 22.63
C SER A 187 6.07 14.50 23.06
N THR A 188 5.63 14.71 24.31
CA THR A 188 4.32 14.26 24.79
C THR A 188 3.19 14.83 23.93
N MET A 189 3.22 16.12 23.62
CA MET A 189 2.17 16.76 22.82
C MET A 189 2.14 16.23 21.37
N VAL A 190 3.32 15.99 20.76
CA VAL A 190 3.41 15.40 19.42
C VAL A 190 2.89 13.96 19.42
N HIS A 191 3.25 13.14 20.42
CA HIS A 191 2.75 11.77 20.59
C HIS A 191 1.24 11.71 20.84
N SER A 192 0.69 12.65 21.62
CA SER A 192 -0.76 12.75 21.82
C SER A 192 -1.49 13.00 20.50
N VAL A 193 -1.00 13.93 19.67
CA VAL A 193 -1.60 14.18 18.36
C VAL A 193 -1.42 13.01 17.42
N PHE A 194 -0.25 12.36 17.38
CA PHE A 194 -0.05 11.10 16.66
C PHE A 194 -1.12 10.05 17.04
N GLY A 195 -1.36 9.86 18.34
CA GLY A 195 -2.35 8.91 18.83
C GLY A 195 -3.78 9.28 18.41
N TYR A 196 -4.16 10.55 18.47
CA TYR A 196 -5.46 11.02 17.97
C TYR A 196 -5.63 10.84 16.46
N THR A 197 -4.59 11.12 15.67
CA THR A 197 -4.59 10.89 14.22
C THR A 197 -4.76 9.40 13.91
N LEU A 198 -4.08 8.53 14.67
CA LEU A 198 -4.17 7.08 14.49
C LEU A 198 -5.54 6.53 14.93
N MET A 199 -6.11 7.05 16.01
CA MET A 199 -7.50 6.79 16.40
C MET A 199 -8.47 7.18 15.30
N ALA A 200 -8.30 8.38 14.73
CA ALA A 200 -9.13 8.86 13.62
C ALA A 200 -8.99 7.94 12.39
N ALA A 201 -7.80 7.43 12.07
CA ALA A 201 -7.61 6.45 10.99
C ALA A 201 -8.42 5.17 11.22
N GLY A 202 -8.38 4.63 12.45
CA GLY A 202 -9.18 3.47 12.83
C GLY A 202 -10.69 3.72 12.76
N PHE A 203 -11.17 4.83 13.31
CA PHE A 203 -12.61 5.16 13.32
C PHE A 203 -13.15 5.49 11.93
N THR A 204 -12.42 6.26 11.13
CA THR A 204 -12.82 6.54 9.74
C THR A 204 -12.85 5.25 8.93
N ARG A 205 -11.94 4.31 9.17
CA ARG A 205 -12.01 3.00 8.52
C ARG A 205 -13.23 2.19 8.95
N ILE A 206 -13.61 2.21 10.24
CA ILE A 206 -14.85 1.58 10.70
C ILE A 206 -16.05 2.22 9.98
N ILE A 207 -16.08 3.54 9.87
CA ILE A 207 -17.17 4.26 9.18
C ILE A 207 -17.20 3.88 7.69
N GLU A 208 -16.04 3.81 7.05
CA GLU A 208 -15.92 3.40 5.65
C GLU A 208 -16.52 2.01 5.43
N ILE A 209 -16.06 1.00 6.19
CA ILE A 209 -16.49 -0.38 6.02
C ILE A 209 -17.98 -0.53 6.32
N SER A 210 -18.46 0.05 7.42
CA SER A 210 -19.83 -0.16 7.89
C SER A 210 -20.88 0.66 7.14
N PHE A 211 -20.57 1.89 6.72
CA PHE A 211 -21.58 2.82 6.18
C PHE A 211 -21.37 3.17 4.70
N VAL A 212 -20.11 3.34 4.27
CA VAL A 212 -19.80 3.70 2.88
C VAL A 212 -19.85 2.45 2.00
N LEU A 213 -19.08 1.42 2.37
CA LEU A 213 -18.99 0.16 1.65
C LEU A 213 -20.07 -0.85 2.05
N LYS A 214 -20.60 -0.75 3.28
CA LYS A 214 -21.58 -1.71 3.83
C LYS A 214 -21.11 -3.17 3.68
N ASP A 215 -19.88 -3.42 4.09
CA ASP A 215 -19.14 -4.70 3.93
C ASP A 215 -18.90 -5.16 2.47
N ALA A 216 -19.20 -4.33 1.46
CA ALA A 216 -18.79 -4.59 0.08
C ALA A 216 -17.29 -4.33 -0.14
N ASN A 217 -16.74 -4.86 -1.23
CA ASN A 217 -15.34 -4.61 -1.58
C ASN A 217 -15.12 -3.23 -2.21
N SER A 218 -16.10 -2.76 -2.99
CA SER A 218 -16.07 -1.48 -3.71
C SER A 218 -17.50 -0.91 -3.80
N ILE A 219 -17.60 0.38 -4.15
CA ILE A 219 -18.89 1.06 -4.31
C ILE A 219 -19.55 0.67 -5.64
N SER A 220 -18.76 0.63 -6.72
CA SER A 220 -19.20 0.16 -8.03
C SER A 220 -18.82 -1.29 -8.27
N GLU A 221 -19.48 -1.94 -9.24
CA GLU A 221 -19.18 -3.33 -9.63
C GLU A 221 -17.82 -3.45 -10.32
N ASP A 222 -17.44 -2.49 -11.16
CA ASP A 222 -16.12 -2.40 -11.79
C ASP A 222 -15.00 -2.07 -10.77
N GLY A 223 -15.35 -1.43 -9.66
CA GLY A 223 -14.41 -1.00 -8.62
C GLY A 223 -13.64 0.27 -8.95
N GLU A 224 -14.07 1.03 -9.98
CA GLU A 224 -13.45 2.29 -10.40
C GLU A 224 -13.97 3.50 -9.60
N ASP A 225 -15.24 3.47 -9.18
CA ASP A 225 -15.84 4.57 -8.43
C ASP A 225 -15.33 4.59 -6.99
N THR A 226 -14.96 5.79 -6.54
CA THR A 226 -14.53 6.05 -5.16
C THR A 226 -15.35 7.16 -4.52
N ASN A 227 -15.59 7.03 -3.21
CA ASN A 227 -16.14 8.10 -2.41
C ASN A 227 -15.03 8.90 -1.72
N SER A 228 -15.19 10.22 -1.63
CA SER A 228 -14.20 11.09 -0.98
C SER A 228 -13.85 10.67 0.45
N PHE A 229 -14.79 10.05 1.17
CA PHE A 229 -14.58 9.54 2.52
C PHE A 229 -13.54 8.40 2.57
N GLN A 230 -13.42 7.58 1.53
CA GLN A 230 -12.48 6.46 1.46
C GLN A 230 -11.02 6.89 1.44
N PHE A 231 -10.75 8.17 1.14
CA PHE A 231 -9.41 8.74 1.19
C PHE A 231 -8.99 9.15 2.61
N LEU A 232 -9.92 9.26 3.56
CA LEU A 232 -9.59 9.64 4.94
C LEU A 232 -8.75 8.58 5.67
N PRO A 233 -9.12 7.28 5.71
CA PRO A 233 -8.31 6.27 6.38
C PRO A 233 -6.86 6.20 5.86
N PRO A 234 -6.59 6.09 4.54
CA PRO A 234 -5.22 6.06 4.06
C PRO A 234 -4.49 7.36 4.39
N PHE A 235 -5.06 8.54 4.12
CA PHE A 235 -4.42 9.83 4.42
C PHE A 235 -3.99 9.95 5.89
N LEU A 236 -4.87 9.57 6.83
CA LEU A 236 -4.55 9.62 8.26
C LEU A 236 -3.39 8.68 8.63
N LEU A 237 -3.21 7.56 7.93
CA LEU A 237 -2.03 6.69 8.10
C LEU A 237 -0.74 7.37 7.61
N TYR A 238 -0.77 8.13 6.49
CA TYR A 238 0.39 8.95 6.09
C TYR A 238 0.73 9.97 7.17
N ALA A 239 -0.28 10.70 7.66
CA ALA A 239 -0.10 11.71 8.69
C ALA A 239 0.45 11.10 9.99
N SER A 240 -0.14 10.01 10.47
CA SER A 240 0.36 9.26 11.63
C SER A 240 1.81 8.83 11.45
N GLY A 241 2.19 8.35 10.26
CA GLY A 241 3.56 7.93 10.01
C GLY A 241 4.58 9.07 10.05
N PHE A 242 4.26 10.25 9.49
CA PHE A 242 5.11 11.43 9.62
C PHE A 242 5.17 11.97 11.05
N LEU A 243 4.04 11.99 11.78
CA LEU A 243 4.00 12.38 13.19
C LEU A 243 4.89 11.49 14.06
N PHE A 244 4.79 10.17 13.86
CA PHE A 244 5.60 9.22 14.61
C PHE A 244 7.08 9.31 14.25
N MET A 245 7.39 9.38 12.95
CA MET A 245 8.77 9.50 12.47
C MET A 245 9.45 10.79 12.95
N GLY A 246 8.70 11.89 13.04
CA GLY A 246 9.21 13.18 13.49
C GLY A 246 9.48 13.27 15.00
N ALA A 247 8.94 12.37 15.81
CA ALA A 247 8.98 12.45 17.27
C ALA A 247 10.24 11.82 17.90
N THR A 248 11.38 11.81 17.20
CA THR A 248 12.65 11.33 17.76
C THR A 248 13.16 12.24 18.88
N GLU A 249 13.85 11.67 19.87
CA GLU A 249 14.32 12.42 21.05
C GLU A 249 15.20 13.62 20.66
N GLU A 250 16.20 13.39 19.80
CA GLU A 250 17.13 14.42 19.33
C GLU A 250 16.44 15.52 18.54
N GLN A 251 15.49 15.15 17.67
CA GLN A 251 14.71 16.12 16.90
C GLN A 251 13.80 16.96 17.80
N MET A 252 13.15 16.34 18.79
CA MET A 252 12.30 17.04 19.73
C MET A 252 13.11 18.02 20.61
N LEU A 253 14.31 17.63 21.04
CA LEU A 253 15.22 18.51 21.77
C LEU A 253 15.68 19.70 20.92
N LEU A 254 16.06 19.45 19.66
CA LEU A 254 16.45 20.52 18.73
C LEU A 254 15.33 21.54 18.54
N LEU A 255 14.10 21.08 18.33
CA LEU A 255 12.93 21.93 18.15
C LEU A 255 12.58 22.71 19.42
N SER A 256 12.66 22.06 20.58
CA SER A 256 12.43 22.69 21.88
C SER A 256 13.44 23.81 22.14
N ASN A 257 14.72 23.57 21.85
CA ASN A 257 15.79 24.57 22.02
C ASN A 257 15.64 25.74 21.05
N ALA A 258 15.07 25.51 19.86
CA ALA A 258 14.74 26.56 18.90
C ALA A 258 13.44 27.31 19.22
N GLY A 259 12.72 26.96 20.29
CA GLY A 259 11.45 27.57 20.66
C GLY A 259 10.30 27.24 19.71
N VAL A 260 10.40 26.15 18.95
CA VAL A 260 9.35 25.71 18.02
C VAL A 260 8.23 25.02 18.80
N THR A 261 7.00 25.49 18.63
CA THR A 261 5.83 24.90 19.29
C THR A 261 5.38 23.60 18.61
N HIS A 262 4.74 22.71 19.37
CA HIS A 262 4.16 21.48 18.83
C HIS A 262 3.16 21.76 17.70
N VAL A 263 2.32 22.80 17.80
CA VAL A 263 1.32 23.15 16.77
C VAL A 263 1.99 23.45 15.43
N THR A 264 2.98 24.35 15.43
CA THR A 264 3.73 24.70 14.21
C THR A 264 4.37 23.47 13.58
N TYR A 265 5.02 22.64 14.40
CA TYR A 265 5.70 21.45 13.94
C TYR A 265 4.74 20.39 13.37
N ILE A 266 3.61 20.15 14.05
CA ILE A 266 2.57 19.23 13.60
C ILE A 266 2.00 19.66 12.24
N LEU A 267 1.73 20.95 12.03
CA LEU A 267 1.24 21.45 10.74
C LEU A 267 2.24 21.22 9.60
N ILE A 268 3.54 21.33 9.89
CA ILE A 268 4.60 21.01 8.92
C ILE A 268 4.57 19.52 8.58
N LEU A 269 4.47 18.63 9.58
CA LEU A 269 4.40 17.18 9.35
C LEU A 269 3.14 16.77 8.57
N TYR A 270 1.99 17.37 8.87
CA TYR A 270 0.77 17.18 8.07
C TYR A 270 0.93 17.67 6.63
N SER A 271 1.66 18.77 6.41
CA SER A 271 1.95 19.28 5.07
C SER A 271 2.78 18.28 4.25
N PHE A 272 3.79 17.64 4.86
CA PHE A 272 4.52 16.55 4.22
C PHE A 272 3.63 15.35 3.91
N ALA A 273 2.71 15.00 4.82
CA ALA A 273 1.72 13.95 4.57
C ALA A 273 0.82 14.25 3.37
N PHE A 274 0.32 15.49 3.25
CA PHE A 274 -0.46 15.93 2.09
C PHE A 274 0.33 15.86 0.79
N LEU A 275 1.59 16.32 0.79
CA LEU A 275 2.44 16.29 -0.40
C LEU A 275 2.73 14.86 -0.86
N LEU A 276 3.05 13.96 0.07
CA LEU A 276 3.30 12.56 -0.27
C LEU A 276 2.01 11.86 -0.74
N PHE A 277 0.88 12.14 -0.09
CA PHE A 277 -0.42 11.60 -0.49
C PHE A 277 -0.81 12.07 -1.89
N LEU A 278 -0.65 13.37 -2.18
CA LEU A 278 -0.85 13.93 -3.52
C LEU A 278 0.06 13.24 -4.54
N PHE A 279 1.34 13.11 -4.25
CA PHE A 279 2.31 12.49 -5.14
C PHE A 279 1.92 11.04 -5.49
N VAL A 280 1.52 10.24 -4.50
CA VAL A 280 1.08 8.86 -4.72
C VAL A 280 -0.20 8.81 -5.57
N ASN A 281 -1.18 9.67 -5.29
CA ASN A 281 -2.41 9.76 -6.09
C ASN A 281 -2.11 10.18 -7.54
N MET A 282 -1.18 11.12 -7.76
CA MET A 282 -0.75 11.51 -9.11
C MET A 282 -0.12 10.33 -9.86
N LEU A 283 0.75 9.56 -9.20
CA LEU A 283 1.37 8.38 -9.82
C LEU A 283 0.34 7.30 -10.16
N LEU A 284 -0.62 7.04 -9.28
CA LEU A 284 -1.66 6.03 -9.53
C LEU A 284 -2.60 6.47 -10.64
N ARG A 285 -2.96 7.75 -10.70
CA ARG A 285 -3.78 8.29 -11.80
C ARG A 285 -3.05 8.29 -13.13
N LEU A 286 -1.74 8.52 -13.13
CA LEU A 286 -0.91 8.39 -14.32
C LEU A 286 -0.86 6.93 -14.79
N TYR A 287 -0.72 5.99 -13.85
CA TYR A 287 -0.72 4.57 -14.13
C TYR A 287 -2.05 4.11 -14.75
N THR A 288 -3.20 4.46 -14.16
CA THR A 288 -4.50 4.07 -14.71
C THR A 288 -4.73 4.66 -16.09
N TYR A 289 -4.39 5.94 -16.30
CA TYR A 289 -4.50 6.59 -17.60
C TYR A 289 -3.75 5.83 -18.71
N TYR A 290 -2.53 5.35 -18.43
CA TYR A 290 -1.76 4.57 -19.42
C TYR A 290 -2.18 3.10 -19.52
N ALA A 291 -2.71 2.52 -18.44
CA ALA A 291 -3.21 1.15 -18.46
C ALA A 291 -4.54 1.04 -19.24
N GLU A 292 -5.35 2.09 -19.23
CA GLU A 292 -6.68 2.13 -19.87
C GLU A 292 -6.68 2.83 -21.25
N ALA A 293 -5.57 3.48 -21.65
CA ALA A 293 -5.50 4.14 -22.95
C ALA A 293 -5.67 3.12 -24.09
N PRO A 294 -6.69 3.25 -24.96
CA PRO A 294 -6.91 2.31 -26.05
C PRO A 294 -5.73 2.36 -27.01
N THR A 295 -5.07 1.23 -27.19
CA THR A 295 -4.14 1.00 -28.28
C THR A 295 -4.90 1.11 -29.61
N ASN A 296 -4.73 2.23 -30.30
CA ASN A 296 -5.11 2.53 -31.68
C ASN A 296 -6.22 1.65 -32.33
N GLY A 297 -7.42 2.23 -32.50
CA GLY A 297 -8.07 2.17 -33.82
C GLY A 297 -9.31 1.30 -34.05
N LYS A 298 -10.13 0.97 -33.05
CA LYS A 298 -11.52 0.55 -33.32
C LYS A 298 -12.49 1.35 -32.45
N ASN A 299 -13.23 2.26 -33.09
CA ASN A 299 -14.36 2.94 -32.46
C ASN A 299 -15.33 1.88 -31.89
N PRO A 300 -15.75 1.96 -30.62
CA PRO A 300 -16.79 1.09 -30.12
C PRO A 300 -18.14 1.53 -30.73
N ASP A 301 -18.69 0.71 -31.61
CA ASP A 301 -20.03 0.92 -32.16
C ASP A 301 -21.08 0.94 -31.03
N PRO A 302 -22.00 1.93 -30.98
CA PRO A 302 -22.99 2.05 -29.91
C PRO A 302 -24.00 0.89 -29.83
N GLU A 303 -24.11 0.06 -30.88
CA GLU A 303 -25.11 -1.01 -30.98
C GLU A 303 -24.70 -2.34 -30.32
N SER A 304 -23.43 -2.52 -29.93
CA SER A 304 -22.99 -3.78 -29.32
C SER A 304 -23.41 -3.96 -27.86
N ARG A 305 -24.10 -2.97 -27.26
CA ARG A 305 -24.59 -3.01 -25.87
C ARG A 305 -26.01 -3.56 -25.73
N LEU A 306 -26.74 -3.79 -26.83
CA LEU A 306 -28.19 -4.07 -26.77
C LEU A 306 -28.64 -5.46 -27.24
N ASN A 307 -27.78 -6.29 -27.85
CA ASN A 307 -28.20 -7.62 -28.33
C ASN A 307 -27.42 -8.76 -27.65
N GLY A 308 -27.83 -9.08 -26.41
CA GLY A 308 -27.56 -10.36 -25.77
C GLY A 308 -28.42 -11.46 -26.40
N SER A 309 -27.86 -12.11 -27.43
CA SER A 309 -28.11 -13.49 -27.89
C SER A 309 -29.49 -14.12 -27.67
N ALA A 310 -30.27 -14.24 -28.75
CA ALA A 310 -31.21 -15.35 -28.93
C ALA A 310 -30.64 -16.30 -29.99
N LEU A 311 -30.34 -17.55 -29.62
CA LEU A 311 -30.40 -18.78 -30.45
C LEU A 311 -30.11 -20.02 -29.55
N PRO A 312 -30.61 -21.23 -29.90
CA PRO A 312 -31.04 -22.24 -28.94
C PRO A 312 -30.02 -23.35 -28.65
N ASN A 313 -30.25 -24.01 -27.52
CA ASN A 313 -29.64 -25.26 -27.03
C ASN A 313 -28.26 -25.19 -26.35
N GLY A 314 -28.32 -25.21 -25.01
CA GLY A 314 -27.66 -26.24 -24.21
C GLY A 314 -26.28 -25.91 -23.64
N HIS A 315 -26.28 -25.47 -22.37
CA HIS A 315 -25.15 -25.27 -21.45
C HIS A 315 -24.41 -23.92 -21.57
N ALA A 316 -24.95 -22.89 -20.89
CA ALA A 316 -24.34 -21.58 -20.77
C ALA A 316 -23.30 -21.54 -19.63
N ARG A 317 -22.02 -21.44 -19.98
CA ARG A 317 -21.00 -20.81 -19.15
C ARG A 317 -20.99 -19.33 -19.55
N ILE A 318 -21.39 -18.45 -18.64
CA ILE A 318 -21.42 -16.99 -18.86
C ILE A 318 -19.96 -16.52 -18.92
N PRO A 319 -19.45 -16.01 -20.05
CA PRO A 319 -18.16 -15.33 -20.08
C PRO A 319 -18.37 -13.97 -19.42
N ASP A 320 -17.69 -13.76 -18.28
CA ASP A 320 -17.73 -12.53 -17.52
C ASP A 320 -17.03 -11.41 -18.32
N ALA A 321 -17.39 -10.15 -18.09
CA ALA A 321 -16.67 -9.02 -18.68
C ALA A 321 -15.17 -9.04 -18.31
N SER A 322 -14.84 -9.69 -17.18
CA SER A 322 -13.48 -9.99 -16.75
C SER A 322 -12.74 -10.99 -17.66
N ASP A 323 -13.44 -11.94 -18.31
CA ASP A 323 -12.83 -12.86 -19.28
C ASP A 323 -12.43 -12.11 -20.56
N ARG A 324 -13.16 -11.05 -20.94
CA ARG A 324 -12.77 -10.17 -22.07
C ARG A 324 -11.56 -9.32 -21.72
N GLN A 325 -11.53 -8.73 -20.52
CA GLN A 325 -10.41 -7.90 -20.07
C GLN A 325 -9.12 -8.71 -19.86
N ILE A 326 -9.24 -9.98 -19.46
CA ILE A 326 -8.12 -10.94 -19.39
C ILE A 326 -7.72 -11.38 -20.79
N ARG A 327 -8.68 -11.63 -21.69
CA ARG A 327 -8.34 -11.99 -23.07
C ARG A 327 -7.65 -10.84 -23.79
N ASP A 328 -8.02 -9.59 -23.54
CA ASP A 328 -7.32 -8.43 -24.11
C ASP A 328 -5.92 -8.23 -23.49
N ALA A 329 -5.73 -8.57 -22.20
CA ALA A 329 -4.41 -8.51 -21.55
C ALA A 329 -3.49 -9.71 -21.91
N GLU A 330 -4.05 -10.90 -22.08
CA GLU A 330 -3.34 -12.09 -22.59
C GLU A 330 -3.11 -11.99 -24.10
N GLU A 331 -4.04 -11.43 -24.89
CA GLU A 331 -3.83 -11.02 -26.29
C GLU A 331 -2.76 -9.93 -26.35
N PHE A 332 -2.65 -8.98 -25.42
CA PHE A 332 -1.51 -8.06 -25.39
C PHE A 332 -0.15 -8.77 -25.12
N GLU A 333 -0.16 -9.89 -24.38
CA GLU A 333 1.03 -10.73 -24.18
C GLU A 333 1.30 -11.72 -25.33
N LEU A 334 0.29 -12.09 -26.13
CA LEU A 334 0.35 -13.10 -27.21
C LEU A 334 0.30 -12.52 -28.64
N GLU A 335 -0.31 -11.37 -28.87
CA GLU A 335 -0.36 -10.65 -30.16
C GLU A 335 1.01 -10.02 -30.47
N GLY A 336 1.83 -9.79 -29.43
CA GLY A 336 3.28 -9.57 -29.55
C GLY A 336 4.10 -10.84 -29.90
N LEU A 337 3.46 -12.00 -30.06
CA LEU A 337 4.07 -13.28 -30.49
C LEU A 337 3.51 -13.79 -31.82
N MET A 338 2.56 -13.10 -32.46
CA MET A 338 1.80 -13.66 -33.59
C MET A 338 1.61 -12.78 -34.84
N SER A 339 2.27 -11.64 -34.99
CA SER A 339 2.19 -10.87 -36.23
C SER A 339 3.54 -10.72 -36.93
N GLU A 340 3.79 -11.58 -37.92
CA GLU A 340 4.48 -11.33 -39.21
C GLU A 340 4.90 -12.65 -39.89
N ASP A 341 3.98 -13.59 -40.15
CA ASP A 341 4.27 -14.77 -41.00
C ASP A 341 3.02 -15.27 -41.76
N ASP A 342 2.28 -14.36 -42.41
CA ASP A 342 1.24 -14.76 -43.39
C ASP A 342 1.06 -13.72 -44.51
N GLU A 343 2.16 -13.27 -45.11
CA GLU A 343 2.14 -12.64 -46.44
C GLU A 343 3.37 -13.11 -47.24
N ASP A 344 3.32 -14.32 -47.83
CA ASP A 344 4.05 -14.66 -49.07
C ASP A 344 3.71 -16.09 -49.53
N LEU A 345 2.63 -16.22 -50.30
CA LEU A 345 2.40 -17.38 -51.17
C LEU A 345 2.44 -16.91 -52.64
N PRO A 346 3.41 -17.39 -53.45
CA PRO A 346 3.52 -16.95 -54.84
C PRO A 346 2.42 -17.58 -55.71
N LYS A 347 1.72 -16.73 -56.46
CA LYS A 347 0.86 -17.16 -57.57
C LYS A 347 1.73 -17.71 -58.69
N HIS A 348 1.57 -19.00 -59.00
CA HIS A 348 2.03 -19.58 -60.26
C HIS A 348 0.82 -19.96 -61.13
N HIS A 349 0.91 -19.55 -62.39
CA HIS A 349 0.02 -19.88 -63.51
C HIS A 349 0.09 -21.36 -63.90
#